data_AF-A0A1H8M4S6-F1
#
_entry.id   AF-A0A1H8M4S6-F1
#
_cell.length_a   1.000
_cell.length_b   1.000
_cell.length_c   1.000
_cell.angle_alpha   90.00
_cell.angle_beta   90.00
_cell.angle_gamma   90.00
#
_symmetry.space_group_name_H-M   'P 1'
#
loop_
_entity.id
_entity.type
_entity.pdbx_description
1 polymer ?
#
loop_
_entity_poly.entity_id
_entity_poly.type
_entity_poly.pdbx_seq_one_letter_code
_entity_poly.pdbx_strand_id
1 'polypeptide(L)'
;MNTRRDEGTAIARLVGGAANLTVGWIYLWNTLELGILWLRRDLAPERIEPPLDTEVLERAKSVTTDEITALLDRLIAGGASK
;
A
#
# COMPACT_ATOMS: atom_id res chain seq x y z
N MET A 1 0.71 31.86 -1.61
CA MET A 1 1.09 30.73 -0.75
C MET A 1 0.73 29.44 -1.48
N ASN A 2 1.70 28.74 -2.07
CA ASN A 2 1.45 27.46 -2.74
C ASN A 2 1.20 26.39 -1.67
N THR A 3 -0.06 26.04 -1.45
CA THR A 3 -0.47 24.93 -0.61
C THR A 3 0.01 23.63 -1.25
N ARG A 4 1.13 23.07 -0.77
CA ARG A 4 1.65 21.72 -1.07
C ARG A 4 0.68 20.62 -0.61
N ARG A 5 -0.55 20.66 -1.11
CA ARG A 5 -1.44 19.52 -1.07
C ARG A 5 -0.95 18.60 -2.18
N ASP A 6 -0.81 17.31 -1.89
CA ASP A 6 -0.72 16.26 -2.91
C ASP A 6 0.69 15.89 -3.41
N GLU A 7 1.71 15.93 -2.54
CA GLU A 7 2.91 15.09 -2.75
C GLU A 7 2.72 13.75 -2.04
N GLY A 8 2.88 12.66 -2.79
CA GLY A 8 2.84 11.29 -2.29
C GLY A 8 4.20 10.62 -2.47
N THR A 9 4.66 9.91 -1.45
CA THR A 9 5.92 9.15 -1.50
C THR A 9 5.64 7.66 -1.66
N ALA A 10 6.28 7.01 -2.62
CA ALA A 10 6.23 5.56 -2.74
C ALA A 10 7.01 4.95 -1.56
N ILE A 11 6.32 4.18 -0.71
CA ILE A 11 6.90 3.59 0.51
C ILE A 11 7.11 2.08 0.41
N ALA A 12 6.35 1.41 -0.46
CA ALA A 12 6.46 -0.02 -0.71
C ALA A 12 5.87 -0.40 -2.07
N ARG A 13 6.19 -1.60 -2.55
CA ARG A 13 5.56 -2.22 -3.72
C ARG A 13 4.65 -3.37 -3.32
N LEU A 14 3.62 -3.59 -4.11
CA LEU A 14 2.85 -4.81 -4.12
C LEU A 14 3.53 -5.81 -5.06
N VAL A 15 3.75 -7.03 -4.57
CA VAL A 15 4.35 -8.11 -5.34
C VAL A 15 3.34 -9.22 -5.53
N GLY A 16 3.24 -9.75 -6.74
CA GLY A 16 2.34 -10.84 -7.07
C GLY A 16 2.75 -11.62 -8.32
N GLY A 17 2.12 -12.77 -8.51
CA GLY A 17 2.37 -13.68 -9.62
C GLY A 17 3.65 -14.51 -9.46
N ALA A 18 3.75 -15.57 -10.26
CA ALA A 18 4.80 -16.59 -10.17
C ALA A 18 6.24 -16.06 -10.30
N ALA A 19 6.43 -14.88 -10.89
CA ALA A 19 7.75 -14.27 -11.12
C ALA A 19 8.06 -13.11 -10.14
N ASN A 20 7.34 -12.97 -9.02
CA ASN A 20 7.54 -11.88 -8.06
C ASN A 20 7.47 -10.49 -8.72
N LEU A 21 6.47 -10.29 -9.58
CA LEU A 21 6.34 -9.06 -10.35
C LEU A 21 5.82 -7.94 -9.46
N THR A 22 6.28 -6.72 -9.72
CA THR A 22 5.69 -5.52 -9.12
C THR A 22 4.33 -5.29 -9.78
N VAL A 23 3.25 -5.49 -9.03
CA VAL A 23 1.87 -5.31 -9.51
C VAL A 23 1.32 -3.92 -9.19
N GLY A 24 1.91 -3.22 -8.22
CA GLY A 24 1.59 -1.84 -7.89
C GLY A 24 2.56 -1.22 -6.89
N TRP A 25 2.42 0.08 -6.64
CA TRP A 25 3.17 0.84 -5.64
C TRP A 25 2.22 1.41 -4.60
N ILE A 26 2.60 1.31 -3.34
CA ILE A 26 1.92 1.92 -2.20
C ILE A 26 2.51 3.30 -1.98
N TYR A 27 1.66 4.31 -1.97
CA TYR A 27 2.00 5.70 -1.72
C TYR A 27 1.44 6.15 -0.38
N LEU A 28 2.24 6.86 0.40
CA LEU A 28 1.78 7.65 1.54
C LEU A 28 1.74 9.12 1.14
N TRP A 29 0.55 9.69 1.23
CA TRP A 29 0.34 11.12 0.99
C TRP A 29 0.68 11.93 2.24
N ASN A 30 1.01 13.21 2.05
CA ASN A 30 1.19 14.14 3.18
C ASN A 30 -0.07 14.32 4.05
N THR A 31 -1.24 13.96 3.52
CA THR A 31 -2.51 13.88 4.25
C THR A 31 -2.62 12.65 5.15
N LEU A 32 -1.60 11.78 5.16
CA LEU A 32 -1.55 10.47 5.82
C LEU A 32 -2.45 9.41 5.17
N GLU A 33 -3.12 9.73 4.07
CA GLU A 33 -3.86 8.74 3.29
C GLU A 33 -2.90 7.79 2.55
N LEU A 34 -3.36 6.56 2.33
CA LEU A 34 -2.65 5.59 1.49
C LEU A 34 -3.30 5.52 0.12
N GLY A 35 -2.47 5.47 -0.92
CA GLY A 35 -2.88 5.25 -2.30
C GLY A 35 -2.15 4.05 -2.90
N ILE A 36 -2.75 3.43 -3.91
CA ILE A 36 -2.07 2.40 -4.72
C ILE A 36 -2.03 2.85 -6.18
N LEU A 37 -0.82 2.94 -6.73
CA LEU A 37 -0.59 3.03 -8.16
C LEU A 37 -0.47 1.62 -8.75
N TRP A 38 -1.51 1.16 -9.42
CA TRP A 38 -1.54 -0.15 -10.05
C TRP A 38 -0.77 -0.18 -11.38
N LEU A 39 0.10 -1.17 -11.56
CA LEU A 39 0.85 -1.42 -12.80
C LEU A 39 0.33 -2.64 -13.58
N ARG A 40 -0.24 -3.62 -12.86
CA ARG A 40 -0.79 -4.87 -13.40
C ARG A 40 -2.04 -5.23 -12.60
N ARG A 41 -3.19 -4.70 -13.01
CA ARG A 41 -4.48 -4.91 -12.31
C ARG A 41 -5.05 -6.32 -12.50
N ASP A 42 -4.52 -7.04 -13.49
CA ASP A 42 -4.83 -8.42 -13.82
C ASP A 42 -4.18 -9.43 -12.87
N LEU A 43 -3.18 -9.01 -12.10
CA LEU A 43 -2.48 -9.85 -11.14
C LEU A 43 -2.91 -9.51 -9.71
N ALA A 44 -3.24 -10.54 -8.94
CA ALA A 44 -3.51 -10.38 -7.52
C ALA A 44 -2.21 -10.07 -6.76
N PRO A 45 -2.18 -9.04 -5.90
CA PRO A 45 -1.06 -8.85 -4.98
C PRO A 45 -1.05 -9.97 -3.95
N GLU A 46 0.13 -10.49 -3.67
CA GLU A 46 0.35 -11.59 -2.72
C GLU A 46 1.10 -11.10 -1.47
N ARG A 47 1.98 -10.10 -1.61
CA ARG A 47 2.74 -9.53 -0.49
C ARG A 47 3.14 -8.08 -0.73
N ILE A 48 3.65 -7.45 0.32
CA ILE A 48 4.17 -6.08 0.33
C ILE A 48 5.70 -6.11 0.53
N GLU A 49 6.44 -5.34 -0.25
CA GLU A 49 7.91 -5.22 -0.12
C GLU A 49 8.39 -3.75 -0.19
N PRO A 50 9.20 -3.26 0.77
CA PRO A 50 9.47 -3.89 2.06
C PRO A 50 8.16 -4.08 2.86
N PRO A 51 8.13 -4.94 3.90
CA PRO A 51 6.95 -5.07 4.76
C PRO A 51 6.48 -3.70 5.24
N LEU A 52 5.18 -3.45 5.13
CA LEU A 52 4.59 -2.19 5.57
C LEU A 52 4.57 -2.13 7.10
N ASP A 53 5.03 -1.02 7.66
CA ASP A 53 4.95 -0.78 9.10
C ASP A 53 3.48 -0.68 9.53
N THR A 54 3.10 -1.46 10.54
CA THR A 54 1.75 -1.45 11.11
C THR A 54 1.38 -0.06 11.63
N GLU A 55 2.32 0.72 12.15
CA GLU A 55 2.04 2.09 12.61
C GLU A 55 1.59 2.99 11.45
N VAL A 56 2.19 2.85 10.27
CA VAL A 56 1.81 3.60 9.07
C VAL A 56 0.38 3.25 8.65
N LEU A 57 0.01 1.96 8.71
CA LEU A 57 -1.32 1.51 8.35
C LEU A 57 -2.39 1.97 9.35
N GLU A 58 -2.13 1.87 10.66
CA GLU A 58 -3.04 2.35 11.70
C GLU A 58 -3.26 3.87 11.60
N ARG A 59 -2.19 4.61 11.32
CA ARG A 59 -2.28 6.06 11.11
C ARG A 59 -3.08 6.41 9.86
N ALA A 60 -2.93 5.66 8.77
CA ALA A 60 -3.74 5.86 7.57
C ALA A 60 -5.23 5.57 7.84
N LYS A 61 -5.54 4.47 8.54
CA LYS A 61 -6.92 4.12 8.94
C LYS A 61 -7.60 5.20 9.79
N SER A 62 -6.83 5.94 10.59
CA SER A 62 -7.36 7.04 11.41
C SER A 62 -7.89 8.22 10.59
N VAL A 63 -7.43 8.37 9.35
CA VAL A 63 -7.87 9.43 8.41
C VAL A 63 -8.90 8.89 7.44
N THR A 64 -8.64 7.72 6.86
CA THR A 64 -9.50 7.08 5.86
C THR A 64 -9.49 5.57 6.04
N THR A 65 -10.69 4.97 6.12
CA THR A 65 -10.87 3.51 6.05
C THR A 65 -11.63 3.18 4.77
N ASP A 66 -10.94 2.50 3.86
CA ASP A 66 -11.42 2.18 2.52
C ASP A 66 -10.94 0.78 2.07
N GLU A 67 -11.23 0.44 0.81
CA GLU A 67 -10.80 -0.83 0.21
C GLU A 67 -9.27 -0.99 0.14
N ILE A 68 -8.51 0.12 0.10
CA ILE A 68 -7.04 0.10 0.11
C ILE A 68 -6.54 -0.35 1.47
N THR A 69 -6.98 0.29 2.55
CA THR A 69 -6.56 -0.09 3.91
C THR A 69 -6.95 -1.54 4.25
N ALA A 70 -8.15 -1.99 3.83
CA ALA A 70 -8.58 -3.37 4.00
C ALA A 70 -7.78 -4.39 3.17
N LEU A 71 -7.33 -4.02 1.96
CA LEU A 71 -6.44 -4.85 1.17
C LEU A 71 -5.07 -5.01 1.86
N LEU A 72 -4.49 -3.91 2.33
CA LEU A 72 -3.18 -3.92 2.97
C LEU A 72 -3.19 -4.72 4.27
N ASP A 73 -4.24 -4.61 5.08
CA ASP A 73 -4.44 -5.44 6.27
C ASP A 73 -4.38 -6.94 5.95
N ARG A 74 -5.13 -7.37 4.92
CA ARG A 74 -5.15 -8.79 4.52
C ARG A 74 -3.80 -9.27 4.05
N LEU A 75 -3.04 -8.45 3.34
CA LEU A 75 -1.70 -8.81 2.86
C LEU A 75 -0.68 -8.90 4.01
N ILE A 76 -0.78 -8.03 5.01
CA ILE A 76 0.05 -8.11 6.22
C ILE A 76 -0.30 -9.37 7.03
N ALA A 77 -1.60 -9.63 7.24
CA ALA A 77 -2.06 -10.81 7.97
C ALA A 77 -1.71 -12.13 7.24
N GLY A 78 -1.83 -12.16 5.91
CA GLY A 78 -1.53 -13.32 5.08
C GLY A 78 -0.03 -13.58 4.87
N GLY A 79 0.81 -12.54 4.94
CA GLY A 79 2.26 -12.66 4.84
C GLY A 79 2.94 -13.32 6.05
N ALA A 80 2.23 -13.50 7.16
CA ALA A 80 2.73 -14.12 8.39
C ALA A 80 2.67 -15.66 8.38
N SER A 81 2.16 -16.28 7.31
CA SER A 81 2.22 -17.74 7.13
C SER A 81 3.32 -18.12 6.14
N LYS A 82 4.53 -18.35 6.66
CA LYS A 82 5.49 -19.26 6.06
C LYS A 82 6.41 -19.88 7.09
#